data_AF-A0A7C5B729-F1
#
_entry.id   AF-A0A7C5B729-F1
#
_cell.length_a   1.000
_cell.length_b   1.000
_cell.length_c   1.000
_cell.angle_alpha   90.00
_cell.angle_beta   90.00
_cell.angle_gamma   90.00
#
_symmetry.space_group_name_H-M   'P 1'
#
loop_
_entity.id
_entity.type
_entity.pdbx_description
1 polymer ?
#
loop_
_entity_poly.entity_id
_entity_poly.type
_entity_poly.pdbx_seq_one_letter_code
_entity_poly.pdbx_strand_id
1 'polypeptide(L)'
;MNIKPGMGKKQLFEILTALAGTRSEGNLPLKGVVDVSLPYMPRKSPIILISNLENDDSISKACSDIRILDFSLTVISPNPIDFELMAKTKARMPIGDPMAYEILKAEREVRLEELRGYGAKVIDWDPNMPFTAVLAQLRA
;
A
#
# COMPACT_ATOMS: atom_id res chain seq x y z
N MET A 1 6.39 -10.76 -21.82
CA MET A 1 7.18 -11.36 -22.92
C MET A 1 8.29 -12.19 -22.30
N ASN A 2 8.48 -13.45 -22.71
CA ASN A 2 9.48 -14.34 -22.09
C ASN A 2 10.67 -14.52 -23.05
N ILE A 3 11.84 -13.95 -22.71
CA ILE A 3 13.06 -14.01 -23.54
C ILE A 3 13.82 -15.28 -23.15
N LYS A 4 14.19 -16.11 -24.12
CA LYS A 4 14.98 -17.32 -23.85
C LYS A 4 16.42 -16.93 -23.47
N PRO A 5 17.07 -17.64 -22.53
CA PRO A 5 18.46 -17.39 -22.19
C PRO A 5 19.38 -17.55 -23.41
N GLY A 6 20.32 -16.62 -23.58
CA GLY A 6 21.28 -16.58 -24.68
C GLY A 6 22.43 -15.62 -24.38
N MET A 7 23.34 -15.42 -25.33
CA MET A 7 24.54 -14.60 -25.14
C MET A 7 24.93 -13.79 -26.38
N GLY A 8 25.73 -12.74 -26.17
CA GLY A 8 26.28 -11.89 -27.22
C GLY A 8 25.33 -10.78 -27.72
N LYS A 9 25.72 -10.12 -28.82
CA LYS A 9 25.03 -8.93 -29.36
C LYS A 9 23.57 -9.19 -29.71
N LYS A 10 23.25 -10.39 -30.20
CA LYS A 10 21.88 -10.80 -30.52
C LYS A 10 21.00 -10.81 -29.27
N GLN A 11 21.48 -11.43 -28.18
CA GLN A 11 20.75 -11.45 -26.91
C GLN A 11 20.55 -10.05 -26.35
N LEU A 12 21.60 -9.21 -26.40
CA LEU A 12 21.50 -7.83 -25.94
C LEU A 12 20.43 -7.05 -26.74
N PHE A 13 20.41 -7.23 -28.07
CA PHE A 13 19.40 -6.60 -28.92
C PHE A 13 17.98 -7.09 -28.59
N GLU A 14 17.78 -8.38 -28.34
CA GLU A 14 16.48 -8.94 -27.93
C GLU A 14 16.02 -8.39 -26.57
N ILE A 15 16.92 -8.28 -25.60
CA ILE A 15 16.64 -7.67 -24.29
C ILE A 15 16.26 -6.20 -24.44
N LEU A 16 17.07 -5.41 -25.18
CA LEU A 16 16.81 -3.98 -25.37
C LEU A 16 15.51 -3.72 -26.14
N THR A 17 15.20 -4.55 -27.13
CA THR A 17 13.94 -4.46 -27.89
C THR A 17 12.73 -4.79 -26.99
N ALA A 18 12.85 -5.82 -26.15
CA ALA A 18 11.80 -6.15 -25.20
C ALA A 18 11.58 -5.03 -24.18
N LEU A 19 12.66 -4.46 -23.62
CA LEU A 19 12.59 -3.33 -22.69
C LEU A 19 12.02 -2.08 -23.34
N ALA A 20 12.39 -1.76 -24.58
CA ALA A 20 11.84 -0.63 -25.32
C ALA A 20 10.33 -0.73 -25.56
N GLY A 21 9.79 -1.96 -25.64
CA GLY A 21 8.36 -2.22 -25.77
C GLY A 21 7.62 -2.33 -24.43
N THR A 22 8.32 -2.45 -23.30
CA THR A 22 7.67 -2.55 -22.00
C THR A 22 7.01 -1.22 -21.60
N ARG A 23 5.76 -1.30 -21.16
CA ARG A 23 5.04 -0.19 -20.51
C ARG A 23 4.83 -0.56 -19.06
N SER A 24 4.86 0.43 -18.17
CA SER A 24 4.54 0.19 -16.77
C SER A 24 3.06 -0.20 -16.67
N GLU A 25 2.78 -1.43 -16.24
CA GLU A 25 1.41 -1.91 -15.99
C GLU A 25 0.82 -1.35 -14.68
N GLY A 26 1.59 -0.56 -13.94
CA GLY A 26 1.10 0.21 -12.79
C GLY A 26 0.84 -0.61 -11.52
N ASN A 27 1.18 -1.90 -11.49
CA ASN A 27 0.89 -2.79 -10.36
C ASN A 27 2.17 -3.31 -9.69
N LEU A 28 3.05 -2.40 -9.26
CA LEU A 28 4.23 -2.80 -8.47
C LEU A 28 3.80 -3.01 -7.02
N PRO A 29 3.85 -4.24 -6.48
CA PRO A 29 3.47 -4.51 -5.10
C PRO A 29 4.42 -3.81 -4.11
N LEU A 30 3.91 -3.44 -2.94
CA LEU A 30 4.67 -2.79 -1.88
C LEU A 30 5.91 -3.60 -1.50
N LYS A 31 5.79 -4.93 -1.44
CA LYS A 31 6.95 -5.80 -1.17
C LYS A 31 8.08 -5.62 -2.19
N GLY A 32 7.75 -5.44 -3.48
CA GLY A 32 8.76 -5.20 -4.52
C GLY A 32 9.53 -3.90 -4.27
N VAL A 33 8.84 -2.85 -3.82
CA VAL A 33 9.47 -1.57 -3.43
C VAL A 33 10.36 -1.76 -2.20
N VAL A 34 9.87 -2.47 -1.19
CA VAL A 34 10.58 -2.73 0.07
C VAL A 34 11.86 -3.53 -0.17
N ASP A 35 11.79 -4.61 -0.94
CA ASP A 35 12.93 -5.49 -1.23
C ASP A 35 14.06 -4.74 -1.96
N VAL A 36 13.71 -3.79 -2.83
CA VAL A 36 14.70 -2.96 -3.55
C VAL A 36 15.21 -1.81 -2.70
N SER A 37 14.36 -1.16 -1.89
CA SER A 37 14.70 0.11 -1.23
C SER A 37 15.39 -0.07 0.12
N LEU A 38 14.91 -1.01 0.95
CA LEU A 38 15.41 -1.18 2.32
C LEU A 38 16.92 -1.43 2.44
N PRO A 39 17.58 -2.21 1.55
CA PRO A 39 19.02 -2.46 1.65
C PRO A 39 19.88 -1.19 1.58
N TYR A 40 19.36 -0.13 0.96
CA TYR A 40 20.07 1.14 0.77
C TYR A 40 19.67 2.22 1.80
N MET A 41 18.68 1.94 2.67
CA MET A 41 18.27 2.88 3.71
C MET A 41 19.08 2.68 5.00
N PRO A 42 19.45 3.76 5.71
CA PRO A 42 20.02 3.64 7.05
C PRO A 42 19.06 2.93 8.00
N ARG A 43 19.56 1.99 8.80
CA ARG A 43 18.74 1.31 9.82
C ARG A 43 18.04 2.31 10.74
N LYS A 44 16.87 1.94 11.27
CA LYS A 44 16.03 2.79 12.13
C LYS A 44 15.50 4.07 11.49
N SER A 45 15.63 4.23 10.18
CA SER A 45 14.98 5.34 9.48
C SER A 45 13.46 5.27 9.66
N PRO A 46 12.77 6.41 9.83
CA PRO A 46 11.32 6.44 9.86
C PRO A 46 10.76 6.20 8.46
N ILE A 47 9.82 5.26 8.36
CA ILE A 47 9.08 4.94 7.14
C ILE A 47 7.62 5.29 7.38
N ILE A 48 7.07 6.11 6.48
CA ILE A 48 5.67 6.50 6.49
C ILE A 48 5.01 5.90 5.24
N LEU A 49 4.06 5.01 5.44
CA LEU A 49 3.24 4.41 4.41
C LEU A 49 1.87 5.10 4.40
N ILE A 50 1.50 5.71 3.27
CA ILE A 50 0.16 6.26 3.06
C ILE A 50 -0.52 5.42 1.98
N SER A 51 -1.54 4.65 2.35
CA SER A 51 -2.22 3.73 1.42
C SER A 51 -3.60 3.34 1.95
N ASN A 52 -4.58 3.17 1.07
CA ASN A 52 -5.89 2.62 1.42
C ASN A 52 -5.83 1.13 1.84
N LEU A 53 -4.68 0.47 1.62
CA LEU A 53 -4.38 -0.93 1.95
C LEU A 53 -5.23 -1.95 1.18
N GLU A 54 -5.70 -1.59 0.00
CA GLU A 54 -6.48 -2.46 -0.88
C GLU A 54 -5.68 -2.90 -2.10
N ASN A 55 -6.07 -4.04 -2.67
CA ASN A 55 -5.55 -4.57 -3.94
C ASN A 55 -4.04 -4.90 -3.95
N ASP A 56 -3.42 -5.11 -2.78
CA ASP A 56 -2.04 -5.58 -2.66
C ASP A 56 -1.88 -6.59 -1.51
N ASP A 57 -1.80 -7.88 -1.87
CA ASP A 57 -1.64 -8.98 -0.92
C ASP A 57 -0.24 -9.02 -0.27
N SER A 58 0.70 -8.22 -0.76
CA SER A 58 2.07 -8.18 -0.26
C SER A 58 2.25 -7.24 0.93
N ILE A 59 1.25 -6.40 1.25
CA ILE A 59 1.34 -5.36 2.28
C ILE A 59 1.74 -5.94 3.63
N SER A 60 1.08 -7.02 4.08
CA SER A 60 1.35 -7.62 5.38
C SER A 60 2.79 -8.14 5.48
N LYS A 61 3.29 -8.79 4.41
CA LYS A 61 4.68 -9.26 4.34
C LYS A 61 5.67 -8.09 4.32
N ALA A 62 5.39 -7.06 3.53
CA ALA A 62 6.21 -5.87 3.44
C ALA A 62 6.32 -5.15 4.79
N CYS A 63 5.21 -4.99 5.51
CA CYS A 63 5.19 -4.39 6.84
C CYS A 63 5.98 -5.23 7.85
N SER A 64 5.84 -6.55 7.82
CA SER A 64 6.64 -7.47 8.63
C SER A 64 8.13 -7.33 8.35
N ASP A 65 8.55 -7.36 7.09
CA ASP A 65 9.96 -7.24 6.67
C ASP A 65 10.58 -5.91 7.14
N ILE A 66 9.85 -4.80 6.97
CA ILE A 66 10.25 -3.47 7.48
C ILE A 66 10.52 -3.52 8.99
N ARG A 67 9.61 -4.16 9.76
CA ARG A 67 9.69 -4.21 11.23
C ARG A 67 10.78 -5.16 11.73
N ILE A 68 10.97 -6.30 11.08
CA ILE A 68 12.06 -7.25 11.36
C ILE A 68 13.43 -6.59 11.20
N LEU A 69 13.56 -5.69 10.22
CA LEU A 69 14.79 -4.93 9.97
C LEU A 69 14.97 -3.70 10.88
N ASP A 70 14.15 -3.56 11.93
CA ASP A 70 14.22 -2.51 12.95
C ASP A 70 13.97 -1.09 12.41
N PHE A 71 13.20 -0.94 11.33
CA PHE A 71 12.72 0.35 10.86
C PHE A 71 11.46 0.77 11.60
N SER A 72 11.33 2.07 11.89
CA SER A 72 10.10 2.63 12.48
C SER A 72 9.03 2.78 11.40
N LEU A 73 7.94 2.01 11.47
CA LEU A 73 6.87 2.05 10.48
C LEU A 73 5.63 2.75 11.03
N THR A 74 5.19 3.78 10.32
CA THR A 74 3.88 4.42 10.51
C THR A 74 3.04 4.21 9.26
N VAL A 75 1.84 3.66 9.43
CA VAL A 75 0.86 3.48 8.36
C VAL A 75 -0.27 4.47 8.59
N ILE A 76 -0.56 5.29 7.57
CA ILE A 76 -1.72 6.16 7.54
C ILE A 76 -2.64 5.64 6.44
N SER A 77 -3.78 5.09 6.84
CA SER A 77 -4.72 4.50 5.90
C SER A 77 -5.95 5.37 5.76
N PRO A 78 -6.13 6.11 4.64
CA PRO A 78 -7.40 6.77 4.37
C PRO A 78 -8.52 5.72 4.24
N ASN A 79 -9.66 5.95 4.89
CA ASN A 79 -10.81 5.04 4.84
C ASN A 79 -11.55 5.17 3.49
N PRO A 80 -11.47 4.17 2.58
CA PRO A 80 -12.14 4.22 1.29
C PRO A 80 -13.66 4.02 1.40
N ILE A 81 -14.12 3.31 2.44
CA ILE A 81 -15.52 2.95 2.64
C ILE A 81 -16.33 4.21 2.96
N ASP A 82 -15.84 5.01 3.93
CA ASP A 82 -16.49 6.26 4.32
C ASP A 82 -16.43 7.30 3.19
N PHE A 83 -15.33 7.32 2.43
CA PHE A 83 -15.20 8.16 1.23
C PHE A 83 -16.26 7.83 0.17
N GLU A 84 -16.45 6.54 -0.14
CA GLU A 84 -17.44 6.09 -1.11
C GLU A 84 -18.87 6.37 -0.64
N LEU A 85 -19.17 6.09 0.63
CA LEU A 85 -20.47 6.36 1.22
C LEU A 85 -20.83 7.85 1.18
N MET A 86 -19.86 8.71 1.50
CA MET A 86 -20.00 10.16 1.40
C MET A 86 -20.27 10.60 -0.05
N ALA A 87 -19.49 10.09 -1.00
CA ALA A 87 -19.64 10.41 -2.42
C ALA A 87 -21.03 10.02 -2.95
N LYS A 88 -21.50 8.81 -2.62
CA LYS A 88 -22.85 8.34 -2.99
C LYS A 88 -23.96 9.18 -2.37
N THR A 89 -23.84 9.52 -1.09
CA THR A 89 -24.80 10.37 -0.38
C THR A 89 -24.90 11.75 -1.04
N LYS A 90 -23.76 12.38 -1.35
CA LYS A 90 -23.70 13.67 -2.03
C LYS A 90 -24.29 13.61 -3.45
N ALA A 91 -24.05 12.51 -4.16
CA ALA A 91 -24.59 12.27 -5.49
C ALA A 91 -26.07 11.84 -5.51
N ARG A 92 -26.72 11.72 -4.33
CA ARG A 92 -28.08 11.17 -4.17
C ARG A 92 -28.25 9.79 -4.84
N MET A 93 -27.17 9.01 -4.88
CA MET A 93 -27.20 7.64 -5.38
C MET A 93 -27.72 6.70 -4.29
N PRO A 94 -28.40 5.61 -4.65
CA PRO A 94 -28.80 4.61 -3.68
C PRO A 94 -27.56 4.04 -2.99
N ILE A 95 -27.57 4.11 -1.66
CA ILE A 95 -26.64 3.35 -0.83
C ILE A 95 -27.07 1.89 -0.99
N GLY A 96 -26.12 1.00 -1.28
CA GLY A 96 -26.39 -0.43 -1.42
C GLY A 96 -26.89 -1.06 -0.11
N ASP A 97 -26.82 -2.38 -0.01
CA ASP A 97 -27.17 -3.10 1.22
C ASP A 97 -26.35 -2.58 2.43
N PRO A 98 -26.99 -2.04 3.49
CA PRO A 98 -26.28 -1.60 4.69
C PRO A 98 -25.41 -2.69 5.32
N MET A 99 -25.81 -3.96 5.21
CA MET A 99 -25.04 -5.08 5.74
C MET A 99 -23.69 -5.22 5.02
N ALA A 100 -23.64 -4.96 3.72
CA ALA A 100 -22.40 -5.03 2.95
C ALA A 100 -21.37 -4.00 3.45
N TYR A 101 -21.82 -2.80 3.84
CA TYR A 101 -20.94 -1.78 4.40
C TYR A 101 -20.38 -2.17 5.76
N GLU A 102 -21.19 -2.79 6.63
CA GLU A 102 -20.72 -3.24 7.94
C GLU A 102 -19.71 -4.39 7.83
N ILE A 103 -19.90 -5.31 6.86
CA ILE A 103 -18.91 -6.34 6.54
C ILE A 103 -17.59 -5.72 6.08
N LEU A 104 -17.64 -4.76 5.15
CA LEU A 104 -16.42 -4.09 4.66
C LEU A 104 -15.68 -3.36 5.77
N LYS A 105 -16.39 -2.70 6.69
CA LYS A 105 -15.78 -2.06 7.86
C LYS A 105 -15.09 -3.09 8.77
N ALA A 106 -15.75 -4.22 9.02
CA ALA A 106 -15.18 -5.28 9.84
C ALA A 106 -13.91 -5.89 9.19
N GLU A 107 -13.94 -6.17 7.88
CA GLU A 107 -12.76 -6.65 7.14
C GLU A 107 -11.61 -5.65 7.18
N ARG A 108 -11.92 -4.36 7.06
CA ARG A 108 -10.92 -3.28 7.19
C ARG A 108 -10.32 -3.25 8.59
N GLU A 109 -11.14 -3.32 9.62
CA GLU A 109 -10.67 -3.32 11.01
C GLU A 109 -9.71 -4.48 11.28
N VAL A 110 -10.07 -5.69 10.83
CA VAL A 110 -9.18 -6.88 10.90
C VAL A 110 -7.86 -6.60 10.20
N ARG A 111 -7.88 -6.04 8.98
CA ARG A 111 -6.65 -5.72 8.23
C ARG A 111 -5.78 -4.70 8.94
N LEU A 112 -6.37 -3.67 9.56
CA LEU A 112 -5.62 -2.67 10.32
C LEU A 112 -5.02 -3.29 11.60
N GLU A 113 -5.76 -4.16 12.29
CA GLU A 113 -5.26 -4.90 13.45
C GLU A 113 -4.11 -5.84 13.11
N GLU A 114 -4.15 -6.53 11.96
CA GLU A 114 -3.02 -7.34 11.50
C GLU A 114 -1.74 -6.50 11.37
N LEU A 115 -1.84 -5.30 10.78
CA LEU A 115 -0.69 -4.40 10.65
C LEU A 115 -0.18 -3.88 11.99
N ARG A 116 -1.09 -3.60 12.94
CA ARG A 116 -0.74 -3.27 14.34
C ARG A 116 -0.01 -4.45 15.00
N GLY A 117 -0.45 -5.68 14.74
CA GLY A 117 0.17 -6.92 15.23
C GLY A 117 1.63 -7.09 14.80
N TYR A 118 2.02 -6.59 13.61
CA TYR A 118 3.43 -6.55 13.18
C TYR A 118 4.25 -5.42 13.85
N GLY A 119 3.63 -4.61 14.71
CA GLY A 119 4.28 -3.52 15.43
C GLY A 119 4.37 -2.22 14.63
N ALA A 120 3.55 -2.04 13.59
CA ALA A 120 3.40 -0.77 12.90
C ALA A 120 2.49 0.19 13.70
N LYS A 121 2.81 1.49 13.71
CA LYS A 121 1.88 2.52 14.21
C LYS A 121 0.84 2.78 13.12
N VAL A 122 -0.38 2.28 13.30
CA VAL A 122 -1.45 2.37 12.28
C VAL A 122 -2.47 3.43 12.68
N ILE A 123 -2.69 4.39 11.77
CA ILE A 123 -3.72 5.41 11.87
C ILE A 123 -4.77 5.16 10.80
N ASP A 124 -6.00 4.95 11.23
CA ASP A 124 -7.16 4.98 10.33
C ASP A 124 -7.59 6.43 10.14
N TRP A 125 -7.43 6.95 8.92
CA TRP A 125 -7.69 8.34 8.61
C TRP A 125 -9.08 8.46 7.97
N ASP A 126 -9.98 9.16 8.65
CA ASP A 126 -11.22 9.66 8.05
C ASP A 126 -10.91 10.77 7.02
N PRO A 127 -11.18 10.55 5.72
CA PRO A 127 -10.92 11.54 4.66
C PRO A 127 -11.67 12.87 4.83
N ASN A 128 -12.68 12.94 5.70
CA ASN A 128 -13.35 14.20 6.05
C ASN A 128 -12.48 15.10 6.94
N MET A 129 -11.47 14.54 7.60
CA MET A 129 -10.54 15.29 8.44
C MET A 129 -9.33 15.75 7.61
N PRO A 130 -8.85 17.00 7.77
CA PRO A 130 -7.60 17.45 7.15
C PRO A 130 -6.41 16.57 7.57
N PHE A 131 -5.57 16.19 6.61
CA PHE A 131 -4.38 15.36 6.86
C PHE A 131 -3.45 15.96 7.93
N THR A 132 -3.39 17.29 8.02
CA THR A 132 -2.60 18.00 9.05
C THR A 132 -3.04 17.68 10.48
N ALA A 133 -4.35 17.50 10.71
CA ALA A 133 -4.88 17.13 12.01
C ALA A 133 -4.49 15.69 12.39
N VAL A 134 -4.40 14.81 11.40
CA VAL A 134 -3.96 13.42 11.58
C VAL A 134 -2.46 13.34 11.89
N LEU A 135 -1.64 14.11 11.17
CA LEU A 135 -0.20 14.19 11.45
C LEU A 135 0.11 14.73 12.84
N ALA A 136 -0.74 15.60 13.41
CA ALA A 136 -0.56 16.07 14.77
C ALA A 136 -0.65 14.93 15.80
N GLN A 137 -1.47 13.91 15.54
CA GLN A 137 -1.59 12.73 16.40
C GLN A 137 -0.33 11.83 16.37
N LEU A 138 0.51 11.95 15.34
CA LEU A 138 1.77 11.21 15.25
C LEU A 138 2.85 11.74 16.20
N ARG A 139 2.73 13.00 16.63
CA ARG A 139 3.72 13.68 17.49
C ARG A 139 3.49 13.46 18.99
N ALA A 140 2.35 12.88 19.37
CA ALA A 140 2.04 12.45 20.74
C ALA A 140 2.42 10.98 20.95
#